data_AF-A0A916QN94-F1
#
_entry.id   AF-A0A916QN94-F1
#
_cell.length_a   1.000
_cell.length_b   1.000
_cell.length_c   1.000
_cell.angle_alpha   90.00
_cell.angle_beta   90.00
_cell.angle_gamma   90.00
#
_symmetry.space_group_name_H-M   'P 1'
#
loop_
_entity.id
_entity.type
_entity.pdbx_description
1 polymer ?
#
loop_
_entity_poly.entity_id
_entity_poly.type
_entity_poly.pdbx_seq_one_letter_code
_entity_poly.pdbx_strand_id
1 'polypeptide(L)'
;MSKSGVHGNCLTSFQRKLLEKNLDDKLPWQYSQRIEIMLLADEGKTQSHICKAIGCSPGTARHWILVAKSGQAHQWNNHPIGCPQEVNEQYLERLKELVTNRNRTLYRSFNSIDGSTSEIYCYSISR
;
A
#
# COMPACT_ATOMS: atom_id res chain seq x y z
N MET A 1 -18.90 -16.83 35.29
CA MET A 1 -18.12 -15.58 35.11
C MET A 1 -16.71 -15.95 34.70
N SER A 2 -16.44 -16.01 33.40
CA SER A 2 -15.12 -16.39 32.88
C SER A 2 -14.39 -15.13 32.44
N LYS A 3 -13.42 -14.67 33.24
CA LYS A 3 -12.46 -13.64 32.83
C LYS A 3 -11.50 -14.26 31.83
N SER A 4 -11.79 -14.23 30.53
CA SER A 4 -10.78 -14.52 29.50
C SER A 4 -9.93 -13.27 29.31
N GLY A 5 -8.66 -13.36 29.72
CA GLY A 5 -7.69 -12.29 29.61
C GLY A 5 -7.55 -11.85 28.16
N VAL A 6 -8.06 -10.65 27.85
CA VAL A 6 -7.88 -9.96 26.58
C VAL A 6 -6.48 -9.34 26.58
N HIS A 7 -5.46 -10.19 26.66
CA HIS A 7 -4.10 -9.81 26.32
C HIS A 7 -3.90 -10.22 24.87
N GLY A 8 -4.02 -9.25 23.97
CA GLY A 8 -3.48 -9.40 22.63
C GLY A 8 -1.99 -9.70 22.71
N ASN A 9 -1.48 -10.55 21.82
CA ASN A 9 -0.08 -10.97 21.85
C ASN A 9 0.87 -9.79 21.55
N CYS A 10 0.37 -8.71 20.96
CA CYS A 10 1.20 -7.61 20.46
C CYS A 10 0.66 -6.22 20.85
N LEU A 11 -0.65 -6.08 21.05
CA LEU A 11 -1.32 -4.81 21.31
C LEU A 11 -1.80 -4.71 22.76
N THR A 12 -1.75 -3.49 23.29
CA THR A 12 -2.43 -3.17 24.55
C THR A 12 -3.93 -3.06 24.33
N SER A 13 -4.72 -3.27 25.38
CA SER A 13 -6.19 -3.13 25.34
C SER A 13 -6.64 -1.73 24.89
N PHE A 14 -5.85 -0.69 25.19
CA PHE A 14 -6.08 0.67 24.70
C PHE A 14 -5.86 0.78 23.19
N GLN A 15 -4.75 0.25 22.68
CA GLN A 15 -4.44 0.27 21.25
C GLN A 15 -5.47 -0.50 20.43
N ARG A 16 -5.89 -1.67 20.92
CA ARG A 16 -6.95 -2.46 20.26
C ARG A 16 -8.26 -1.67 20.17
N LYS A 17 -8.73 -1.09 21.27
CA LYS A 17 -9.93 -0.23 21.28
C LYS A 17 -9.80 1.00 20.38
N LEU A 18 -8.61 1.59 20.30
CA LEU A 18 -8.34 2.72 19.42
C LEU A 18 -8.50 2.27 17.95
N LEU A 19 -7.89 1.15 17.58
CA LEU A 19 -7.96 0.59 16.23
C LEU A 19 -9.40 0.23 15.84
N GLU A 20 -10.14 -0.47 16.70
CA GLU A 20 -11.55 -0.83 16.48
C GLU A 20 -12.44 0.40 16.31
N LYS A 21 -12.24 1.46 17.10
CA LYS A 21 -12.99 2.72 16.95
C LYS A 21 -12.72 3.44 15.63
N ASN A 22 -11.55 3.24 15.05
CA ASN A 22 -11.18 3.81 13.77
C ASN A 22 -11.51 2.86 12.61
N LEU A 23 -12.17 1.72 12.82
CA LEU A 23 -12.58 0.82 11.73
C LEU A 23 -14.00 1.16 11.21
N ASP A 24 -14.34 2.45 11.16
CA ASP A 24 -15.65 2.95 10.71
C ASP A 24 -15.69 3.07 9.17
N ASP A 25 -16.88 3.01 8.56
CA ASP A 25 -17.14 2.90 7.11
C ASP A 25 -16.61 4.08 6.26
N LYS A 26 -16.09 5.13 6.91
CA LYS A 26 -15.61 6.35 6.24
C LYS A 26 -14.13 6.33 5.85
N LEU A 27 -13.38 5.29 6.21
CA LEU A 27 -11.95 5.24 5.89
C LEU A 27 -11.67 4.59 4.53
N PRO A 28 -10.71 5.14 3.77
CA PRO A 28 -10.19 4.47 2.58
C PRO A 28 -9.75 3.05 2.89
N TRP A 29 -10.03 2.13 1.97
CA TRP A 29 -9.78 0.69 2.14
C TRP A 29 -8.34 0.38 2.58
N GLN A 30 -7.36 1.17 2.12
CA GLN A 30 -5.96 1.00 2.47
C GLN A 30 -5.69 1.25 3.97
N TYR A 31 -6.41 2.17 4.61
CA TYR A 31 -6.29 2.41 6.04
C TYR A 31 -6.95 1.30 6.84
N SER A 32 -8.16 0.89 6.45
CA SER A 32 -8.85 -0.25 7.04
C SER A 32 -7.99 -1.51 6.95
N GLN A 33 -7.32 -1.74 5.82
CA GLN A 33 -6.39 -2.85 5.62
C GLN A 33 -5.24 -2.86 6.64
N ARG A 34 -4.68 -1.70 6.99
CA ARG A 34 -3.58 -1.59 7.96
C ARG A 34 -4.05 -1.97 9.36
N ILE A 35 -5.22 -1.44 9.74
CA ILE A 35 -5.85 -1.71 11.03
C ILE A 35 -6.14 -3.21 11.14
N GLU A 36 -6.70 -3.81 10.11
CA GLU A 36 -7.03 -5.23 10.06
C GLU A 36 -5.78 -6.12 10.15
N ILE A 37 -4.68 -5.77 9.47
CA ILE A 37 -3.39 -6.46 9.63
C ILE A 37 -2.92 -6.43 11.09
N MET A 38 -3.02 -5.28 11.76
CA MET A 38 -2.60 -5.16 13.17
C MET A 38 -3.47 -5.99 14.11
N LEU A 39 -4.79 -6.04 13.88
CA LEU A 39 -5.73 -6.84 14.66
C LEU A 39 -5.45 -8.34 14.49
N LEU A 40 -5.25 -8.82 13.25
CA LEU A 40 -4.89 -10.21 12.97
C LEU A 40 -3.51 -10.58 13.53
N ALA A 41 -2.56 -9.65 13.52
CA ALA A 41 -1.25 -9.84 14.14
C ALA A 41 -1.37 -10.03 15.65
N ASP A 42 -2.29 -9.28 16.28
CA ASP A 42 -2.57 -9.34 17.70
C ASP A 42 -3.26 -10.63 18.15
N GLU A 43 -4.07 -11.22 17.26
CA GLU A 43 -4.59 -12.60 17.40
C GLU A 43 -3.50 -13.68 17.28
N GLY A 44 -2.29 -13.32 16.87
CA GLY A 44 -1.19 -14.27 16.66
C GLY A 44 -1.20 -14.96 15.30
N LYS A 45 -1.91 -14.41 14.30
CA LYS A 45 -1.88 -14.96 12.94
C LYS A 45 -0.51 -14.78 12.29
N THR A 46 -0.12 -15.76 11.47
CA THR A 46 1.14 -15.69 10.71
C THR A 46 1.00 -14.78 9.48
N GLN A 47 2.12 -14.24 9.01
CA GLN A 47 2.17 -13.36 7.83
C GLN A 47 1.42 -13.95 6.63
N SER A 48 1.61 -15.25 6.34
CA SER A 48 0.96 -15.93 5.22
C SER A 48 -0.56 -16.02 5.39
N HIS A 49 -1.05 -16.20 6.62
CA HIS A 49 -2.49 -16.18 6.90
C HIS A 49 -3.08 -14.79 6.69
N ILE A 50 -2.38 -13.75 7.15
CA ILE A 50 -2.79 -12.35 6.99
C ILE A 50 -2.87 -11.98 5.51
N CYS A 51 -1.85 -12.35 4.72
CA CYS A 51 -1.86 -12.09 3.28
C CYS A 51 -3.00 -12.81 2.56
N LYS A 52 -3.35 -14.03 2.98
CA LYS A 52 -4.49 -14.78 2.42
C LYS A 52 -5.85 -14.21 2.82
N ALA A 53 -5.99 -13.72 4.05
CA ALA A 53 -7.25 -13.18 4.56
C ALA A 53 -7.59 -11.83 3.90
N ILE A 54 -6.59 -10.96 3.76
CA ILE A 54 -6.77 -9.57 3.32
C ILE A 54 -6.44 -9.38 1.83
N GLY A 55 -5.65 -10.29 1.23
CA GLY A 55 -5.15 -10.14 -0.14
C GLY A 55 -4.01 -9.13 -0.26
N CYS A 56 -3.27 -8.86 0.82
CA CYS A 56 -2.19 -7.88 0.84
C CYS A 56 -0.81 -8.49 0.50
N SER A 57 0.14 -7.64 0.11
CA SER A 57 1.50 -8.08 -0.16
C SER A 57 2.22 -8.54 1.13
N PRO A 58 3.13 -9.54 1.06
CA PRO A 58 3.90 -9.97 2.21
C PRO A 58 4.70 -8.83 2.86
N GLY A 59 5.22 -7.89 2.07
CA GLY A 59 5.96 -6.73 2.57
C GLY A 59 5.08 -5.81 3.43
N THR A 60 3.86 -5.55 2.95
CA THR A 60 2.85 -4.76 3.69
C THR A 60 2.49 -5.44 4.99
N ALA A 61 2.15 -6.73 4.97
CA ALA A 61 1.83 -7.50 6.16
C ALA A 61 2.98 -7.45 7.17
N ARG A 62 4.21 -7.72 6.73
CA ARG A 62 5.41 -7.70 7.58
C ARG A 62 5.61 -6.36 8.27
N HIS A 63 5.51 -5.26 7.52
CA HIS A 63 5.70 -3.92 8.07
C HIS A 63 4.69 -3.63 9.20
N TRP A 64 3.40 -3.86 8.94
CA TRP A 64 2.36 -3.53 9.92
C TRP A 64 2.31 -4.50 11.12
N ILE A 65 2.68 -5.76 10.93
CA ILE A 65 2.92 -6.70 12.03
C ILE A 65 4.04 -6.19 12.94
N LEU A 66 5.13 -5.66 12.36
CA LEU A 66 6.24 -5.12 13.14
C LEU A 66 5.83 -3.87 13.93
N VAL A 67 5.06 -2.97 13.31
CA VAL A 67 4.50 -1.77 13.96
C VAL A 67 3.58 -2.13 15.13
N ALA A 68 2.76 -3.17 14.98
CA ALA A 68 1.93 -3.69 16.07
C ALA A 68 2.81 -4.21 17.22
N LYS A 69 3.82 -5.04 16.92
CA LYS A 69 4.74 -5.61 17.91
C LYS A 69 5.60 -4.57 18.62
N SER A 70 5.95 -3.46 17.96
CA SER A 70 6.74 -2.38 18.55
C SER A 70 5.91 -1.42 19.41
N GLY A 71 4.61 -1.67 19.60
CA GLY A 71 3.71 -0.80 20.34
C GLY A 71 3.43 0.53 19.64
N GLN A 72 3.72 0.64 18.34
CA GLN A 72 3.50 1.85 17.54
C GLN A 72 2.17 1.81 16.78
N ALA A 73 1.24 0.94 17.20
CA ALA A 73 -0.07 0.78 16.57
C ALA A 73 -0.91 2.06 16.49
N HIS A 74 -0.70 3.00 17.42
CA HIS A 74 -1.35 4.32 17.40
C HIS A 74 -0.95 5.19 16.18
N GLN A 75 0.16 4.86 15.52
CA GLN A 75 0.70 5.58 14.36
C GLN A 75 0.22 5.01 13.02
N TRP A 76 -0.83 4.19 13.00
CA TRP A 76 -1.36 3.55 11.78
C TRP A 76 -1.68 4.53 10.63
N ASN A 77 -2.01 5.78 10.96
CA ASN A 77 -2.31 6.85 10.01
C ASN A 77 -1.10 7.73 9.65
N ASN A 78 0.03 7.63 10.36
CA ASN A 78 1.17 8.53 10.15
C ASN A 78 1.92 8.28 8.84
N HIS A 79 1.79 7.08 8.25
CA HIS A 79 2.38 6.78 6.96
C HIS A 79 1.43 7.20 5.84
N PRO A 80 1.71 8.27 5.07
CA PRO A 80 0.87 8.64 3.94
C PRO A 80 0.82 7.48 2.94
N ILE A 81 -0.38 7.15 2.49
CA ILE A 81 -0.54 6.24 1.35
C ILE A 81 -0.05 7.00 0.12
N GLY A 82 1.00 6.49 -0.52
CA GLY A 82 1.53 7.08 -1.75
C GLY A 82 0.51 7.02 -2.89
N CYS A 83 0.49 8.10 -3.68
CA CYS A 83 -0.47 8.49 -4.73
C CYS A 83 -1.88 8.84 -4.22
N PRO A 84 -2.18 10.16 -4.14
CA PRO A 84 -3.56 10.63 -4.11
C PRO A 84 -4.31 10.02 -5.30
N GLN A 85 -5.40 9.30 -5.03
CA GLN A 85 -6.28 8.76 -6.07
C GLN A 85 -7.05 9.88 -6.79
N GLU A 86 -7.21 11.02 -6.12
CA GLU A 86 -7.66 12.26 -6.74
C GLU A 86 -6.50 12.86 -7.53
N VAL A 87 -6.42 12.41 -8.78
CA VAL A 87 -5.71 13.12 -9.83
C VAL A 87 -6.32 14.52 -9.91
N ASN A 88 -5.68 15.48 -9.25
CA ASN A 88 -6.05 16.90 -9.33
C ASN A 88 -6.00 17.31 -10.81
N GLU A 89 -7.04 17.97 -11.32
CA GLU A 89 -7.11 18.44 -12.71
C GLU A 89 -5.87 19.29 -13.07
N GLN A 90 -5.37 20.08 -12.12
CA GLN A 90 -4.13 20.85 -12.29
C GLN A 90 -2.90 19.97 -12.54
N TYR A 91 -2.86 18.77 -11.96
CA TYR A 91 -1.79 17.81 -12.19
C TYR A 91 -1.90 17.18 -13.58
N LEU A 92 -3.12 16.91 -14.06
CA LEU A 92 -3.34 16.44 -15.43
C LEU A 92 -2.98 17.49 -16.47
N GLU A 93 -3.35 18.75 -16.25
CA GLU A 93 -2.99 19.84 -17.13
C GLU A 93 -1.48 20.00 -17.21
N ARG A 94 -0.79 19.99 -16.05
CA ARG A 94 0.68 20.02 -16.02
C ARG A 94 1.30 18.80 -16.70
N LEU A 95 0.72 17.61 -16.54
CA LEU A 95 1.22 16.40 -17.21
C LEU A 95 1.03 16.49 -18.73
N LYS A 96 -0.12 17.00 -19.19
CA LYS A 96 -0.40 17.27 -20.61
C LYS A 96 0.58 18.30 -21.18
N GLU A 97 0.84 19.38 -20.45
CA GLU A 97 1.83 20.40 -20.86
C GLU A 97 3.24 19.80 -20.98
N LEU A 98 3.66 18.98 -20.02
CA LEU A 98 4.98 18.35 -20.04
C LEU A 98 5.12 17.33 -21.18
N VAL A 99 4.08 16.54 -21.46
CA VAL A 99 4.09 15.60 -22.60
C VAL A 99 4.07 16.35 -23.94
N THR A 100 3.33 17.46 -24.01
CA THR A 100 3.23 18.29 -25.24
C THR A 100 4.52 19.09 -25.50
N ASN A 101 5.18 19.59 -24.45
CA ASN A 101 6.48 20.28 -24.55
C ASN A 101 7.66 19.32 -24.80
N ARG A 102 7.52 18.02 -24.54
CA ARG A 102 8.58 17.04 -24.75
C ARG A 102 8.56 16.50 -26.18
N ASN A 103 8.59 17.38 -27.18
CA ASN A 103 8.92 16.98 -28.54
C ASN A 103 10.45 16.96 -28.71
N ARG A 104 11.00 15.74 -28.83
CA ARG A 104 12.09 15.35 -29.76
C ARG A 104 13.50 14.99 -29.29
N THR A 105 13.82 14.81 -28.00
CA THR A 105 15.22 14.47 -27.63
C THR A 105 15.43 13.47 -26.50
N LEU A 106 14.51 12.55 -26.24
CA LEU A 106 14.77 11.45 -25.29
C LEU A 106 14.42 10.06 -25.82
N TYR A 107 14.70 9.82 -27.10
CA TYR A 107 14.92 8.46 -27.63
C TYR A 107 16.41 8.11 -27.69
N ARG A 108 17.29 8.71 -26.89
CA ARG A 108 18.73 8.38 -26.97
C ARG A 108 19.27 7.82 -25.66
N SER A 109 19.62 6.54 -25.77
CA SER A 109 20.46 5.73 -24.87
C SER A 109 19.77 5.00 -23.73
N PHE A 110 19.02 3.95 -24.09
CA PHE A 110 18.85 2.77 -23.24
C PHE A 110 19.09 1.46 -24.02
N ASN A 111 20.04 1.47 -24.97
CA ASN A 111 20.46 0.26 -25.69
C ASN A 111 21.99 0.21 -25.81
N SER A 112 22.59 -0.33 -24.77
CA SER A 112 23.83 -1.11 -24.76
C SER A 112 23.82 -1.67 -23.34
N ILE A 113 23.59 -2.96 -23.08
CA ILE A 113 24.29 -4.17 -23.52
C ILE A 113 23.21 -5.25 -23.30
N ASP A 114 22.74 -5.96 -24.32
CA ASP A 114 23.21 -7.30 -24.65
C ASP A 114 22.69 -7.68 -26.05
N GLY A 115 23.58 -8.19 -26.89
CA GLY A 115 23.26 -8.57 -28.26
C GLY A 115 22.34 -9.78 -28.34
N SER A 116 21.21 -9.62 -29.04
CA SER A 116 20.69 -10.56 -30.05
C SER A 116 19.32 -10.09 -30.54
N THR A 117 19.32 -9.52 -31.75
CA THR A 117 18.46 -9.87 -32.89
C THR A 117 16.95 -10.09 -32.66
N SER A 118 16.17 -9.14 -33.21
CA SER A 118 14.94 -9.33 -34.00
C SER A 118 13.56 -8.96 -33.43
N GLU A 119 12.89 -8.13 -34.24
CA GLU A 119 11.45 -7.91 -34.40
C GLU A 119 10.72 -7.05 -33.35
N ILE A 120 10.83 -5.73 -33.56
CA ILE A 120 9.82 -4.76 -33.11
C ILE A 120 8.70 -4.72 -34.15
N TYR A 121 7.55 -5.33 -33.83
CA TYR A 121 6.28 -5.04 -34.50
C TYR A 121 5.80 -3.66 -34.07
N CYS A 122 6.00 -2.64 -34.91
CA CYS A 122 5.29 -1.37 -34.81
C CYS A 122 3.86 -1.56 -35.36
N TYR A 123 2.88 -1.79 -34.49
CA TYR A 123 1.47 -1.58 -34.87
C TYR A 123 1.18 -0.08 -34.83
N SER A 124 1.26 0.53 -36.00
CA SER A 124 0.69 1.85 -36.29
C SER A 124 -0.82 1.77 -36.13
N ILE A 125 -1.40 2.48 -35.16
CA ILE A 125 -2.80 2.89 -35.24
C ILE A 125 -2.82 4.41 -35.36
N SER A 126 -2.79 4.86 -36.62
CA SER A 126 -3.46 6.07 -37.05
C SER A 126 -4.94 5.74 -37.19
N ARG A 127 -5.83 6.44 -36.46
CA ARG A 127 -6.75 7.44 -37.02
C ARG A 127 -7.77 7.87 -35.96
#